data_AF-I5B4M8-F1
#
_entry.id   AF-I5B4M8-F1
#
_cell.length_a   1.000
_cell.length_b   1.000
_cell.length_c   1.000
_cell.angle_alpha   90.00
_cell.angle_beta   90.00
_cell.angle_gamma   90.00
#
_symmetry.space_group_name_H-M   'P 1'
#
loop_
_entity.id
_entity.type
_entity.pdbx_description
1 polymer ?
#
loop_
_entity_poly.entity_id
_entity_poly.type
_entity_poly.pdbx_seq_one_letter_code
_entity_poly.pdbx_strand_id
1 'polypeptide(L)'
;MDKKNFDLTRFECLGCGACCRQSGYVRLGDKEPDIIADFLNMDVRDFIETFTCLTKDRNGLSIIDAPDGACIFLDSNGCRINPVKPSQCRDFPVKWRFLGFEQICEWARKNCAPSQTSTPDKET
;
A
#
# COMPACT_ATOMS: atom_id res chain seq x y z
N MET A 1 -22.50 -11.82 -1.56
CA MET A 1 -21.19 -11.18 -1.84
C MET A 1 -20.14 -12.01 -1.15
N ASP A 2 -19.46 -12.86 -1.92
CA ASP A 2 -18.54 -13.88 -1.40
C ASP A 2 -17.32 -13.22 -0.76
N LYS A 3 -17.29 -13.22 0.56
CA LYS A 3 -16.11 -12.82 1.33
C LYS A 3 -15.10 -13.97 1.24
N LYS A 4 -14.31 -14.02 0.15
CA LYS A 4 -13.10 -14.85 0.12
C LYS A 4 -12.23 -14.47 1.32
N ASN A 5 -11.98 -15.43 2.20
CA ASN A 5 -11.14 -15.23 3.36
C ASN A 5 -9.69 -15.53 2.96
N PHE A 6 -8.82 -14.52 3.04
CA PHE A 6 -7.40 -14.63 2.69
C PHE A 6 -6.58 -14.75 3.97
N ASP A 7 -5.76 -15.81 4.10
CA ASP A 7 -4.76 -15.87 5.16
C ASP A 7 -3.56 -14.99 4.79
N LEU A 8 -3.41 -13.89 5.51
CA LEU A 8 -2.36 -12.89 5.34
C LEU A 8 -1.42 -12.82 6.55
N THR A 9 -1.47 -13.79 7.46
CA THR A 9 -0.69 -13.80 8.70
C THR A 9 0.82 -13.81 8.47
N ARG A 10 1.26 -14.38 7.34
CA ARG A 10 2.67 -14.44 6.90
C ARG A 10 3.01 -13.44 5.81
N PHE A 11 2.20 -12.40 5.64
CA PHE A 11 2.41 -11.42 4.57
C PHE A 11 3.77 -10.73 4.72
N GLU A 12 4.48 -10.64 3.59
CA GLU A 12 5.70 -9.85 3.47
C GLU A 12 5.67 -9.02 2.18
N CYS A 13 6.07 -7.76 2.26
CA CYS A 13 6.18 -6.90 1.09
C CYS A 13 7.34 -7.39 0.21
N LEU A 14 7.03 -7.94 -0.97
CA LEU A 14 8.03 -8.46 -1.91
C LEU A 14 8.88 -7.38 -2.62
N GLY A 15 8.68 -6.10 -2.33
CA GLY A 15 9.37 -5.01 -3.05
C GLY A 15 8.99 -4.86 -4.53
N CYS A 16 7.98 -5.60 -5.02
CA CYS A 16 7.58 -5.64 -6.43
C CYS A 16 7.07 -4.32 -7.04
N GLY A 17 6.76 -3.31 -6.21
CA GLY A 17 6.24 -2.01 -6.66
C GLY A 17 4.78 -2.02 -7.15
N ALA A 18 4.11 -3.17 -7.27
CA ALA A 18 2.77 -3.27 -7.84
C ALA A 18 1.71 -2.42 -7.11
N CYS A 19 1.70 -2.44 -5.77
CA CYS A 19 0.82 -1.59 -4.97
C CYS A 19 1.24 -0.11 -4.94
N CYS A 20 2.55 0.17 -5.12
CA CYS A 20 3.08 1.53 -5.17
C CYS A 20 2.72 2.26 -6.47
N ARG A 21 2.27 1.53 -7.49
CA ARG A 21 1.79 2.06 -8.79
C ARG A 21 0.28 2.19 -8.86
N GLN A 22 -0.44 1.92 -7.77
CA GLN A 22 -1.88 2.09 -7.74
C GLN A 22 -2.22 3.55 -7.49
N SER A 23 -3.22 4.04 -8.21
CA SER A 23 -3.75 5.38 -8.00
C SER A 23 -4.51 5.49 -6.68
N GLY A 24 -4.57 6.70 -6.15
CA GLY A 24 -5.28 7.02 -4.92
C GLY A 24 -4.38 7.71 -3.92
N TYR A 25 -4.96 8.10 -2.78
CA TYR A 25 -4.18 8.75 -1.74
C TYR A 25 -3.39 7.74 -0.92
N VAL A 26 -2.14 8.09 -0.67
CA VAL A 26 -1.34 7.58 0.44
C VAL A 26 -1.37 8.64 1.53
N ARG A 27 -2.43 8.63 2.32
CA ARG A 27 -2.66 9.59 3.40
C ARG A 27 -1.62 9.40 4.50
N LEU A 28 -1.09 10.53 4.95
CA LEU A 28 -0.16 10.60 6.06
C LEU A 28 -0.94 10.80 7.37
N GLY A 29 -0.57 10.05 8.39
CA GLY A 29 -0.97 10.31 9.78
C GLY A 29 -0.14 11.44 10.41
N ASP A 30 -0.59 11.94 11.55
CA ASP A 30 -0.08 13.18 12.16
C ASP A 30 1.45 13.26 12.35
N LYS A 31 2.10 12.13 12.67
CA LYS A 31 3.57 12.07 12.92
C LYS A 31 4.38 11.52 11.75
N GLU A 32 3.72 11.06 10.70
CA GLU A 32 4.40 10.41 9.57
C GLU A 32 5.24 11.39 8.74
N PRO A 33 4.84 12.66 8.52
CA PRO A 33 5.71 13.63 7.88
C PRO A 33 7.05 13.79 8.58
N ASP A 34 7.07 13.96 9.90
CA ASP A 34 8.30 14.14 10.67
C ASP A 34 9.20 12.89 10.55
N ILE A 35 8.63 11.70 10.75
CA ILE A 35 9.39 10.44 10.70
C ILE A 35 10.00 10.21 9.30
N ILE A 36 9.25 10.51 8.24
CA ILE A 36 9.74 10.31 6.87
C ILE A 36 10.79 11.37 6.52
N ALA A 37 10.58 12.63 6.93
CA ALA A 37 11.54 13.70 6.73
C ALA A 37 12.88 13.40 7.44
N ASP A 38 12.83 12.95 8.70
CA ASP A 38 14.00 12.54 9.46
C ASP A 38 14.76 11.39 8.77
N PHE A 39 14.03 10.38 8.27
CA PHE A 39 14.62 9.28 7.52
C PHE A 39 15.29 9.72 6.21
N LEU A 40 14.74 10.74 5.55
CA LEU A 40 15.30 11.36 4.36
C LEU A 40 16.39 12.39 4.68
N ASN A 41 16.67 12.64 5.96
CA ASN A 41 17.61 13.64 6.45
C ASN A 41 17.32 15.05 5.91
N MET A 42 16.06 15.48 6.01
CA MET A 42 15.58 16.79 5.55
C MET A 42 14.61 17.43 6.55
N ASP A 43 14.37 18.74 6.42
CA ASP A 43 13.37 19.44 7.23
C ASP A 43 11.94 18.98 6.88
N VAL A 44 11.08 18.88 7.88
CA VAL A 44 9.70 18.43 7.70
C VAL A 44 8.87 19.36 6.82
N ARG A 45 9.14 20.68 6.84
CA ARG A 45 8.45 21.63 5.95
C ARG A 45 8.85 21.39 4.50
N ASP A 46 10.14 21.22 4.24
CA ASP A 46 10.65 20.89 2.91
C ASP A 46 10.04 19.57 2.41
N PHE A 47 9.90 18.57 3.29
CA PHE A 47 9.24 17.31 2.96
C PHE A 47 7.77 17.52 2.56
N ILE A 48 7.02 18.27 3.37
CA ILE A 48 5.60 18.55 3.12
C ILE A 48 5.44 19.27 1.78
N GLU A 49 6.24 20.31 1.53
CA GLU A 49 6.19 21.10 0.30
C GLU A 49 6.60 20.30 -0.94
N THR A 50 7.60 19.42 -0.81
CA THR A 50 8.19 18.71 -1.96
C THR A 50 7.47 17.40 -2.30
N PHE A 51 7.00 16.67 -1.28
CA PHE A 51 6.55 15.28 -1.45
C PHE A 51 5.09 15.04 -1.09
N THR A 52 4.36 16.07 -0.67
CA THR A 52 2.96 15.90 -0.26
C THR A 52 2.02 16.87 -0.98
N CYS A 53 0.73 16.52 -0.97
CA CYS A 53 -0.34 17.39 -1.41
C CYS A 53 -1.51 17.33 -0.41
N LEU A 54 -2.29 18.42 -0.34
CA LEU A 54 -3.54 18.41 0.39
C LEU A 54 -4.57 17.55 -0.36
N THR A 55 -5.24 16.64 0.33
CA THR A 55 -6.29 15.82 -0.29
C THR A 55 -7.48 16.68 -0.72
N LYS A 56 -8.23 16.23 -1.73
CA LYS A 56 -9.36 17.01 -2.31
C LYS A 56 -10.44 17.36 -1.29
N ASP A 57 -10.67 16.49 -0.32
CA ASP A 57 -11.59 16.71 0.80
C ASP A 57 -11.01 17.60 1.92
N ARG A 58 -9.75 18.06 1.76
CA ARG A 58 -9.01 18.94 2.68
C ARG A 58 -8.85 18.39 4.10
N ASN A 59 -8.95 17.08 4.27
CA ASN A 59 -8.87 16.40 5.56
C ASN A 59 -7.48 15.79 5.87
N GLY A 60 -6.45 16.10 5.09
CA GLY A 60 -5.09 15.66 5.40
C GLY A 60 -4.12 15.79 4.23
N LEU A 61 -2.89 15.35 4.47
CA LEU A 61 -1.84 15.26 3.45
C LEU A 61 -1.81 13.87 2.83
N SER A 62 -1.46 13.79 1.55
CA SER A 62 -1.11 12.57 0.84
C SER A 62 0.28 12.71 0.24
N ILE A 63 1.03 11.61 0.15
CA ILE A 63 2.20 11.54 -0.72
C ILE A 63 1.77 11.78 -2.17
N ILE A 64 2.59 12.49 -2.94
CA ILE A 64 2.36 12.75 -4.37
C ILE A 64 2.82 11.59 -5.26
N ASP A 65 2.29 11.59 -6.48
CA ASP A 65 2.74 10.68 -7.54
C ASP A 65 3.87 11.31 -8.36
N ALA A 66 4.77 10.47 -8.86
CA ALA A 66 5.72 10.79 -9.91
C ALA A 66 5.01 10.99 -11.27
N PRO A 67 5.68 11.54 -12.30
CA PRO A 67 5.07 11.77 -13.61
C PRO A 67 4.52 10.51 -14.30
N ASP A 68 5.01 9.32 -13.96
CA ASP A 68 4.52 8.04 -14.49
C ASP A 68 3.28 7.51 -13.73
N GLY A 69 2.80 8.24 -12.72
CA GLY A 69 1.67 7.89 -11.87
C GLY A 69 2.00 6.90 -10.75
N ALA A 70 3.27 6.53 -10.57
CA ALA A 70 3.68 5.76 -9.40
C ALA A 70 3.90 6.68 -8.18
N CYS A 71 3.86 6.13 -6.97
CA CYS A 71 4.29 6.86 -5.77
C CYS A 71 5.70 7.42 -5.94
N ILE A 72 5.92 8.69 -5.57
CA ILE A 72 7.20 9.40 -5.75
C ILE A 72 8.41 8.73 -5.09
N PHE A 73 8.18 7.88 -4.08
CA PHE A 73 9.23 7.14 -3.38
C PHE A 73 9.54 5.76 -3.97
N LEU A 74 8.90 5.37 -5.08
CA LEU A 74 9.23 4.15 -5.81
C LEU A 74 10.39 4.42 -6.78
N ASP A 75 11.47 3.65 -6.66
CA ASP A 75 12.58 3.63 -7.62
C ASP A 75 12.83 2.22 -8.17
N SER A 76 13.94 2.04 -8.92
CA SER A 76 14.33 0.75 -9.48
C SER A 76 14.67 -0.32 -8.43
N ASN A 77 15.02 0.09 -7.21
CA ASN A 77 15.33 -0.79 -6.08
C ASN A 77 14.12 -1.02 -5.16
N GLY A 78 12.97 -0.39 -5.47
CA GLY A 78 11.72 -0.52 -4.74
C GLY A 78 11.33 0.76 -4.01
N CYS A 79 10.60 0.63 -2.89
CA CYS A 79 10.19 1.80 -2.12
C CYS A 79 11.34 2.30 -1.26
N ARG A 80 11.85 3.50 -1.54
CA ARG A 80 13.01 4.08 -0.83
C ARG A 80 12.74 4.38 0.63
N ILE A 81 11.48 4.66 1.00
CA ILE A 81 11.06 4.91 2.38
C ILE A 81 10.48 3.66 3.04
N ASN A 82 10.76 2.44 2.54
CA ASN A 82 10.21 1.19 3.08
C ASN A 82 10.29 1.08 4.62
N PRO A 83 11.44 1.37 5.27
CA PRO A 83 11.57 1.26 6.72
C PRO A 83 10.63 2.16 7.52
N VAL A 84 10.21 3.29 6.92
CA VAL A 84 9.35 4.31 7.55
C VAL A 84 8.06 4.55 6.75
N LYS A 85 7.61 3.53 6.01
CA LYS A 85 6.39 3.62 5.19
C LYS A 85 5.21 4.14 6.01
N PRO A 86 4.35 4.99 5.41
CA PRO A 86 3.09 5.39 6.00
C PRO A 86 2.27 4.18 6.43
N SER A 87 1.49 4.34 7.48
CA SER A 87 0.58 3.35 8.04
C SER A 87 -0.33 2.76 6.96
N GLN A 88 -0.90 3.57 6.08
CA GLN A 88 -1.73 3.07 4.98
C GLN A 88 -0.98 2.09 4.06
N CYS A 89 0.29 2.35 3.74
CA CYS A 89 1.11 1.43 2.94
C CYS A 89 1.49 0.17 3.72
N ARG A 90 1.79 0.32 5.02
CA ARG A 90 2.18 -0.80 5.91
C ARG A 90 1.00 -1.72 6.24
N ASP A 91 -0.20 -1.16 6.35
CA ASP A 91 -1.41 -1.86 6.72
C ASP A 91 -2.02 -2.62 5.52
N PHE A 92 -1.62 -2.26 4.30
CA PHE A 92 -1.97 -3.03 3.11
C PHE A 92 -1.11 -4.30 2.97
N PRO A 93 -1.70 -5.48 2.69
CA PRO A 93 -3.14 -5.79 2.58
C PRO A 93 -3.76 -6.35 3.88
N VAL A 94 -2.98 -6.43 4.96
CA VAL A 94 -3.32 -7.20 6.17
C VAL A 94 -4.47 -6.55 6.95
N LYS A 95 -4.30 -5.30 7.39
CA LYS A 95 -5.28 -4.57 8.20
C LYS A 95 -6.27 -3.78 7.34
N TRP A 96 -5.84 -3.38 6.14
CA TRP A 96 -6.68 -2.65 5.20
C TRP A 96 -6.47 -3.15 3.78
N ARG A 97 -7.56 -3.30 3.02
CA ARG A 97 -7.56 -3.69 1.61
C ARG A 97 -8.89 -3.37 0.96
N PHE A 98 -8.88 -3.28 -0.36
CA PHE A 98 -10.07 -3.19 -1.20
C PHE A 98 -10.37 -4.53 -1.89
N LEU A 99 -11.57 -4.66 -2.46
CA LEU A 99 -11.95 -5.86 -3.22
C LEU A 99 -11.09 -5.99 -4.48
N GLY A 100 -10.49 -7.16 -4.73
CA GLY A 100 -9.61 -7.37 -5.88
C GLY A 100 -8.14 -7.01 -5.63
N PHE A 101 -7.76 -6.62 -4.40
CA PHE A 101 -6.37 -6.33 -4.05
C PHE A 101 -5.39 -7.47 -4.39
N GLU A 102 -5.86 -8.71 -4.38
CA GLU A 102 -5.09 -9.91 -4.67
C GLU A 102 -4.58 -9.98 -6.12
N GLN A 103 -5.22 -9.23 -7.03
CA GLN A 103 -4.78 -9.12 -8.41
C GLN A 103 -3.55 -8.21 -8.55
N ILE A 104 -3.35 -7.31 -7.58
CA ILE A 104 -2.26 -6.33 -7.55
C ILE A 104 -1.15 -6.79 -6.59
N CYS A 105 -1.51 -7.26 -5.40
CA CYS A 105 -0.56 -7.72 -4.40
C CYS A 105 0.07 -9.03 -4.85
N GLU A 106 1.29 -8.97 -5.36
CA GLU A 106 1.98 -10.14 -5.89
C GLU A 106 2.18 -11.24 -4.82
N TRP A 107 2.40 -10.86 -3.56
CA TRP A 107 2.48 -11.82 -2.46
C TRP A 107 1.17 -12.60 -2.33
N ALA A 108 0.03 -11.91 -2.29
CA ALA A 108 -1.28 -12.54 -2.18
C ALA A 108 -1.58 -13.40 -3.41
N ARG A 109 -1.27 -12.93 -4.62
CA ARG A 109 -1.45 -13.71 -5.86
C ARG A 109 -0.67 -15.02 -5.85
N LYS A 110 0.55 -15.02 -5.30
CA LYS A 110 1.43 -16.21 -5.25
C LYS A 110 1.10 -17.15 -4.10
N ASN A 111 0.70 -16.62 -2.94
CA ASN A 111 0.62 -17.38 -1.70
C ASN A 111 -0.81 -17.66 -1.23
N CYS A 112 -1.79 -16.88 -1.67
CA CYS A 112 -3.19 -17.17 -1.39
C CYS A 112 -3.77 -17.94 -2.58
N ALA A 113 -3.91 -19.25 -2.43
CA ALA A 113 -4.69 -20.03 -3.37
C ALA A 113 -6.13 -19.48 -3.44
N PRO A 114 -6.79 -19.47 -4.62
CA PRO A 114 -8.24 -19.36 -4.63
C PRO A 114 -8.77 -20.55 -3.84
N SER A 115 -9.43 -20.29 -2.70
CA SER A 115 -10.10 -21.32 -1.93
C SER A 115 -10.99 -22.10 -2.90
N GLN A 116 -10.66 -23.37 -3.17
CA GLN A 116 -11.57 -24.27 -3.83
C GLN A 116 -12.81 -24.32 -2.95
N THR A 117 -13.91 -23.77 -3.42
CA THR A 117 -15.22 -24.08 -2.87
C THR A 117 -15.42 -25.56 -3.12
N SER A 118 -15.30 -26.37 -2.07
CA SER A 118 -15.80 -27.73 -2.07
C SER A 118 -17.30 -27.66 -2.33
N THR A 119 -17.71 -27.95 -3.56
CA THR A 119 -19.08 -28.38 -3.82
C THR A 119 -19.22 -29.72 -3.10
N PRO A 120 -20.14 -29.90 -2.13
CA PRO A 120 -20.39 -31.22 -1.62
C PRO A 120 -21.03 -32.03 -2.72
N ASP A 121 -20.43 -33.19 -3.00
CA ASP A 121 -21.02 -34.26 -3.77
C ASP A 121 -22.46 -34.47 -3.31
N LYS A 122 -23.41 -34.36 -4.25
CA LYS A 122 -24.71 -35.01 -4.10
C LYS A 122 -24.74 -36.17 -5.07
N GLU A 123 -24.35 -37.33 -4.55
CA GLU A 123 -24.86 -38.61 -5.00
C GLU A 123 -26.41 -38.60 -4.96
N THR A 124 -26.98 -39.30 -5.94
CA THR A 124 -28.41 -39.63 -6.18
C THR A 124 -29.18 -38.72 -7.12
#